data_AF-A0A953J368-F1
#
_entry.id   AF-A0A953J368-F1
#
_cell.length_a   1.000
_cell.length_b   1.000
_cell.length_c   1.000
_cell.angle_alpha   90.00
_cell.angle_beta   90.00
_cell.angle_gamma   90.00
#
_symmetry.space_group_name_H-M   'P 1'
#
loop_
_entity.id
_entity.type
_entity.pdbx_description
1 polymer ?
#
loop_
_entity_poly.entity_id
_entity_poly.type
_entity_poly.pdbx_seq_one_letter_code
_entity_poly.pdbx_strand_id
1 'polypeptide(L)'
;MRRSGQSYWQILPLTPVTTAQVNSPYSGISAFGGNPLLISPELLARKKLLSPAEGECSPPSPQDRVSYHEVEEYKNRVLSIAYENFKKNERERRILPFHRREPVVAR
;
A
#
# COMPACT_ATOMS: atom_id res chain seq x y z
N MET A 1 -1.79 -1.65 -23.05
CA MET A 1 -2.83 -0.60 -23.00
C MET A 1 -2.63 0.50 -24.02
N ARG A 2 -1.77 1.51 -23.80
CA ARG A 2 -1.59 2.60 -24.80
C ARG A 2 -1.15 2.11 -26.17
N ARG A 3 -0.25 1.12 -26.22
CA ARG A 3 0.23 0.52 -27.48
C ARG A 3 -0.79 -0.37 -28.19
N SER A 4 -1.83 -0.83 -27.49
CA SER A 4 -2.85 -1.74 -28.00
C SER A 4 -4.20 -1.04 -28.25
N GLY A 5 -4.24 0.29 -28.21
CA GLY A 5 -5.46 1.09 -28.42
C GLY A 5 -6.52 0.99 -27.32
N GLN A 6 -6.24 0.30 -26.21
CA GLN A 6 -7.18 0.20 -25.08
C GLN A 6 -7.22 1.50 -24.28
N SER A 7 -8.43 2.02 -24.08
CA SER A 7 -8.70 3.25 -23.34
C SER A 7 -9.11 3.04 -21.88
N TYR A 8 -9.50 1.83 -21.50
CA TYR A 8 -10.00 1.52 -20.15
C TYR A 8 -9.27 0.34 -19.55
N TRP A 9 -8.99 0.43 -18.25
CA TRP A 9 -8.50 -0.67 -17.43
C TRP A 9 -9.51 -1.00 -16.35
N GLN A 10 -10.12 -2.18 -16.45
CA GLN A 10 -10.94 -2.72 -15.39
C GLN A 10 -10.07 -3.50 -14.42
N ILE A 11 -10.26 -3.25 -13.13
CA ILE A 11 -9.57 -3.89 -12.01
C ILE A 11 -10.59 -4.37 -10.98
N LEU A 12 -10.14 -5.27 -10.11
CA LEU A 12 -10.93 -5.69 -8.94
C LEU A 12 -11.01 -4.56 -7.90
N PRO A 13 -11.97 -4.62 -6.96
CA PRO A 13 -12.03 -3.64 -5.88
C PRO A 13 -10.70 -3.55 -5.13
N LEU A 14 -10.29 -2.31 -4.80
CA LEU A 14 -9.02 -2.01 -4.14
C LEU A 14 -9.15 -1.84 -2.63
N THR A 15 -10.22 -2.39 -2.06
CA THR A 15 -10.55 -2.30 -0.64
C THR A 15 -9.60 -3.15 0.20
N PRO A 16 -9.42 -2.83 1.50
CA PRO A 16 -8.50 -3.56 2.35
C PRO A 16 -9.04 -4.97 2.59
N VAL A 17 -8.17 -5.97 2.42
CA VAL A 17 -8.51 -7.38 2.61
C VAL A 17 -7.82 -7.93 3.84
N THR A 18 -8.38 -8.98 4.43
CA THR A 18 -7.80 -9.64 5.61
C THR A 18 -7.77 -11.15 5.41
N THR A 19 -6.83 -11.81 6.10
CA THR A 19 -6.75 -13.28 6.16
C THR A 19 -8.03 -13.91 6.72
N ALA A 20 -8.71 -13.25 7.66
CA ALA A 20 -10.01 -13.66 8.20
C ALA A 20 -11.12 -13.73 7.13
N GLN A 21 -11.00 -12.94 6.06
CA GLN A 21 -11.92 -12.93 4.91
C GLN A 21 -11.31 -13.60 3.67
N VAL A 22 -10.31 -14.48 3.89
CA VAL A 22 -9.64 -15.26 2.83
C VAL A 22 -9.02 -14.36 1.75
N ASN A 23 -8.68 -13.12 2.10
CA ASN A 23 -8.09 -12.12 1.20
C ASN A 23 -8.88 -11.85 -0.10
N SER A 24 -10.20 -12.05 -0.07
CA SER A 24 -11.08 -11.79 -1.22
C SER A 24 -11.25 -10.27 -1.46
N PRO A 25 -11.05 -9.77 -2.69
CA PRO A 25 -11.25 -8.35 -3.01
C PRO A 25 -12.72 -7.93 -2.94
N TYR A 26 -13.66 -8.88 -2.89
CA TYR A 26 -15.09 -8.61 -2.71
C TYR A 26 -15.53 -8.61 -1.24
N SER A 27 -14.62 -8.90 -0.33
CA SER A 27 -14.90 -9.02 1.10
C SER A 27 -14.10 -8.00 1.90
N GLY A 28 -13.90 -6.79 1.37
CA GLY A 28 -13.10 -5.78 2.05
C GLY A 28 -13.74 -5.28 3.35
N ILE A 29 -12.92 -4.92 4.34
CA ILE A 29 -13.37 -4.39 5.64
C ILE A 29 -13.78 -2.92 5.59
N SER A 30 -13.56 -2.25 4.47
CA SER A 30 -13.92 -0.85 4.25
C SER A 30 -14.27 -0.62 2.78
N ALA A 31 -15.30 0.18 2.51
CA ALA A 31 -15.67 0.59 1.16
C ALA A 31 -14.86 1.79 0.65
N PHE A 32 -14.15 2.50 1.54
CA PHE A 32 -13.48 3.76 1.22
C PHE A 32 -11.96 3.69 1.40
N GLY A 33 -11.47 2.83 2.29
CA GLY A 33 -10.03 2.63 2.48
C GLY A 33 -9.40 1.94 1.28
N GLY A 34 -8.18 2.34 0.91
CA GLY A 34 -7.36 1.59 -0.02
C GLY A 34 -6.61 0.45 0.69
N ASN A 35 -6.37 -0.66 0.00
CA ASN A 35 -5.59 -1.77 0.52
C ASN A 35 -4.10 -1.39 0.70
N PRO A 36 -3.55 -1.36 1.93
CA PRO A 36 -2.15 -0.99 2.17
C PRO A 36 -1.14 -1.93 1.50
N LEU A 37 -1.51 -3.19 1.25
CA LEU A 37 -0.63 -4.16 0.61
C LEU A 37 -0.26 -3.76 -0.84
N LEU A 38 -1.05 -2.88 -1.46
CA LEU A 38 -0.81 -2.35 -2.80
C LEU A 38 0.20 -1.19 -2.84
N ILE A 39 0.66 -0.68 -1.69
CA ILE A 39 1.66 0.40 -1.64
C ILE A 39 3.02 -0.12 -2.08
N SER A 40 3.67 0.56 -3.03
CA SER A 40 4.99 0.18 -3.57
C SER A 40 6.14 0.64 -2.65
N PRO A 41 6.97 -0.29 -2.14
CA PRO A 41 8.18 0.05 -1.40
C PRO A 41 9.19 0.85 -2.23
N GLU A 42 9.26 0.59 -3.54
CA GLU A 42 10.16 1.28 -4.46
C GLU A 42 9.80 2.76 -4.59
N LEU A 43 8.50 3.09 -4.65
CA LEU A 43 8.03 4.47 -4.66
C LEU A 43 8.28 5.17 -3.33
N LEU A 44 8.15 4.47 -2.21
CA LEU A 44 8.49 4.98 -0.88
C LEU A 44 9.99 5.28 -0.76
N ALA A 45 10.85 4.41 -1.31
CA ALA A 45 12.29 4.63 -1.37
C ALA A 45 12.64 5.86 -2.23
N ARG A 46 12.01 6.04 -3.39
CA ARG A 46 12.17 7.26 -4.22
C ARG A 46 11.76 8.54 -3.50
N LYS A 47 10.76 8.45 -2.61
CA LYS A 47 10.33 9.55 -1.74
C LYS A 47 11.23 9.78 -0.53
N LYS A 48 12.32 9.02 -0.38
CA LYS A 48 13.22 9.05 0.79
C LYS A 48 12.47 8.76 2.11
N LEU A 49 11.39 7.99 2.04
CA LEU A 49 10.67 7.47 3.21
C LEU A 49 11.20 6.10 3.63
N LEU A 50 11.87 5.40 2.72
CA LEU A 50 12.64 4.19 2.99
C LEU A 50 14.05 4.37 2.42
N SER A 51 15.05 3.85 3.11
CA SER A 51 16.34 3.57 2.50
C SER A 51 16.25 2.31 1.62
N PRO A 52 17.13 2.16 0.60
CA PRO A 52 17.19 0.95 -0.22
C PRO A 52 17.34 -0.32 0.63
N ALA A 53 18.20 -0.29 1.64
CA ALA A 53 18.42 -1.42 2.55
C ALA A 53 17.16 -1.81 3.35
N GLU A 54 16.35 -0.84 3.79
CA GLU A 54 15.09 -1.12 4.50
C GLU A 54 14.01 -1.69 3.57
N GLY A 55 14.02 -1.29 2.28
CA GLY A 55 13.13 -1.81 1.25
C GLY A 55 13.56 -3.15 0.66
N GLU A 56 14.82 -3.55 0.84
CA GLU A 56 15.38 -4.81 0.35
C GLU A 56 15.25 -5.97 1.35
N CYS A 57 14.73 -5.72 2.55
CA CYS A 57 14.49 -6.73 3.59
C CYS A 57 13.42 -7.75 3.16
N SER A 58 13.80 -8.66 2.25
CA SER A 58 13.06 -9.83 1.75
C SER A 58 11.62 -9.57 1.31
N PRO A 59 11.40 -8.94 0.13
CA PRO A 59 10.14 -9.12 -0.55
C PRO A 59 9.93 -10.61 -0.87
N PRO A 60 8.69 -11.13 -0.76
CA PRO A 60 8.41 -12.50 -1.21
C PRO A 60 8.78 -12.64 -2.69
N SER A 61 9.43 -13.76 -3.00
CA SER A 61 9.89 -14.03 -4.37
C SER A 61 8.70 -14.12 -5.33
N PRO A 62 8.85 -13.69 -6.60
CA PRO A 62 7.81 -13.88 -7.59
C PRO A 62 7.42 -15.36 -7.70
N GLN A 63 6.15 -15.64 -7.50
CA GLN A 63 5.55 -16.97 -7.61
C GLN A 63 4.26 -16.87 -8.46
N ASP A 64 3.76 -18.01 -8.93
CA ASP A 64 2.48 -18.08 -9.65
C ASP A 64 1.28 -17.70 -8.78
N ARG A 65 1.45 -17.75 -7.45
CA ARG A 65 0.43 -17.39 -6.46
C ARG A 65 1.01 -16.47 -5.41
N VAL A 66 0.18 -15.55 -4.95
CA VAL A 66 0.53 -14.62 -3.86
C VAL A 66 0.37 -15.32 -2.52
N SER A 67 1.45 -15.43 -1.74
CA SER A 67 1.39 -15.75 -0.31
C SER A 67 1.01 -14.50 0.47
N TYR A 68 -0.30 -14.33 0.75
CA TYR A 68 -0.79 -13.13 1.43
C TYR A 68 -0.16 -12.91 2.81
N HIS A 69 0.12 -14.00 3.54
CA HIS A 69 0.76 -13.92 4.84
C HIS A 69 2.17 -13.32 4.75
N GLU A 70 3.02 -13.83 3.87
CA GLU A 70 4.38 -13.32 3.66
C GLU A 70 4.37 -11.86 3.19
N VAL A 71 3.45 -11.53 2.27
CA VAL A 71 3.30 -10.15 1.79
C VAL A 71 2.86 -9.22 2.91
N GLU A 72 1.90 -9.63 3.73
CA GLU A 72 1.39 -8.83 4.86
C GLU A 72 2.48 -8.58 5.90
N GLU A 73 3.21 -9.61 6.32
CA GLU A 73 4.34 -9.46 7.26
C GLU A 73 5.43 -8.52 6.72
N TYR A 74 5.82 -8.71 5.45
CA TYR A 74 6.80 -7.86 4.78
C TYR A 74 6.31 -6.41 4.70
N LYS A 75 5.10 -6.18 4.16
CA LYS A 75 4.53 -4.84 3.96
C LYS A 75 4.30 -4.12 5.27
N ASN A 76 3.80 -4.80 6.30
CA ASN A 76 3.56 -4.17 7.61
C ASN A 76 4.86 -3.61 8.20
N ARG A 77 5.94 -4.40 8.19
CA ARG A 77 7.26 -3.95 8.65
C ARG A 77 7.77 -2.75 7.84
N VAL A 78 7.72 -2.84 6.51
CA VAL A 78 8.19 -1.77 5.62
C VAL A 78 7.38 -0.49 5.80
N LEU A 79 6.05 -0.60 5.88
CA LEU A 79 5.16 0.55 6.05
C LEU A 79 5.31 1.21 7.42
N SER A 80 5.56 0.44 8.48
CA SER A 80 5.87 1.00 9.81
C SER A 80 7.14 1.84 9.79
N ILE A 81 8.22 1.37 9.16
CA ILE A 81 9.46 2.15 9.01
C ILE A 81 9.21 3.42 8.18
N ALA A 82 8.52 3.27 7.05
CA ALA A 82 8.17 4.39 6.18
C ALA A 82 7.35 5.46 6.90
N TYR A 83 6.43 5.04 7.78
CA TYR A 83 5.61 5.94 8.58
C TYR A 83 6.42 6.71 9.62
N GLU A 84 7.37 6.06 10.31
CA GLU A 84 8.24 6.74 11.27
C GLU A 84 9.16 7.75 10.59
N ASN A 85 9.66 7.42 9.40
CA ASN A 85 10.44 8.35 8.57
C ASN A 85 9.58 9.50 8.05
N PHE A 86 8.32 9.23 7.67
CA PHE A 86 7.35 10.25 7.27
C PHE A 86 7.10 11.28 8.38
N LYS A 87 6.93 10.83 9.63
CA LYS A 87 6.72 11.73 10.78
C LYS A 87 7.88 12.72 10.99
N LYS A 88 9.10 12.30 10.67
CA LYS A 88 10.32 13.13 10.77
C LYS A 88 10.53 14.03 9.54
N ASN A 89 9.89 13.72 8.41
CA ASN A 89 10.10 14.42 7.15
C ASN A 89 9.07 15.55 6.93
N GLU A 90 9.47 16.79 7.26
CA GLU A 90 8.61 17.98 7.16
C GLU A 90 8.03 18.23 5.76
N ARG A 91 8.76 17.86 4.70
CA ARG A 91 8.31 18.02 3.31
C ARG A 91 7.10 17.14 3.01
N GLU A 92 7.12 15.89 3.48
CA GLU A 92 6.02 14.96 3.25
C GLU A 92 4.86 15.22 4.23
N ARG A 93 5.10 15.78 5.41
CA ARG A 93 4.03 16.23 6.35
C ARG A 93 3.05 17.25 5.75
N ARG A 94 3.34 17.81 4.58
CA ARG A 94 2.38 18.63 3.80
C ARG A 94 1.10 17.87 3.40
N ILE A 95 1.09 16.54 3.46
CA ILE A 95 -0.13 15.73 3.26
C ILE A 95 -0.98 15.56 4.53
N LEU A 96 -0.51 15.98 5.72
CA LEU A 96 -1.30 15.92 6.96
C LEU A 96 -2.69 16.59 6.87
N PRO A 97 -2.91 17.68 6.09
CA PRO A 97 -4.24 18.23 5.87
C PRO A 97 -5.23 17.27 5.18
N PHE A 98 -4.77 16.19 4.55
CA PHE A 98 -5.63 15.14 3.98
C PHE A 98 -6.58 14.54 5.03
N HIS A 99 -6.07 14.26 6.25
CA HIS A 99 -6.88 13.79 7.39
C HIS A 99 -7.99 14.76 7.77
N ARG A 100 -7.82 16.05 7.45
CA ARG A 100 -8.77 17.12 7.82
C ARG A 100 -9.83 17.35 6.72
N ARG A 101 -9.67 16.75 5.53
CA ARG A 101 -10.54 16.96 4.36
C ARG A 101 -11.43 15.77 4.05
N GLU A 102 -11.04 14.55 4.45
CA GLU A 102 -11.82 13.34 4.19
C GLU A 102 -12.60 12.91 5.45
N PRO A 103 -13.95 13.07 5.48
CA PRO A 103 -14.76 12.81 6.66
C PRO A 103 -14.76 11.35 7.12
N VAL A 104 -14.38 10.41 6.25
CA VAL A 104 -14.28 8.98 6.55
C VAL A 104 -12.96 8.62 7.25
N VAL A 105 -11.91 9.45 7.09
CA VAL A 105 -10.58 9.23 7.67
C VAL A 105 -10.43 9.92 9.03
N ALA A 106 -11.29 10.90 9.33
CA ALA A 106 -11.24 11.75 10.53
C ALA A 106 -12.03 11.21 11.74
N ARG A 107 -12.60 10.01 11.67
CA ARG A 107 -13.37 9.36 12.74
C ARG A 107 -12.58 8.25 13.42
#